data_AF-A0A2T6BV04-F1
#
_entry.id   AF-A0A2T6BV04-F1
#
_cell.length_a   1.000
_cell.length_b   1.000
_cell.length_c   1.000
_cell.angle_alpha   90.00
_cell.angle_beta   90.00
_cell.angle_gamma   90.00
#
_symmetry.space_group_name_H-M   'P 1'
#
loop_
_entity.id
_entity.type
_entity.pdbx_description
1 polymer ?
#
loop_
_entity_poly.entity_id
_entity_poly.type
_entity_poly.pdbx_seq_one_letter_code
_entity_poly.pdbx_strand_id
1 'polypeptide(L)'
;MSRWKKVAVFLTGLLLLAGCVRTEEFNRQVSEKLPEEVQEVQTAVDLYRAENNDVLPLKPPQGPTLYQKYIVDFSKLEPYLGSVPSNSFQKGGNFVFVVVDPGKKPKVKVMDLRVTEKLRELQGRVNVYREEHGNPPTGKKEGEGLYALDFEKLKTDPVTIPSPYHSQLSLPLLVDRKGVVHVDYRMDVVRMMEESGKEPGKGEDLRRLLVRDSLIVPAYSPRMELKKGDPVLKMEE
;
A
#
# COMPACT_ATOMS: atom_id res chain seq x y z
N MET A 1 -11.07 -23.61 -43.73
CA MET A 1 -10.13 -23.55 -42.58
C MET A 1 -10.33 -24.79 -41.72
N SER A 2 -9.30 -25.64 -41.60
CA SER A 2 -9.41 -26.95 -40.95
C SER A 2 -9.93 -26.82 -39.51
N ARG A 3 -10.74 -27.79 -39.07
CA ARG A 3 -11.27 -27.87 -37.68
C ARG A 3 -10.18 -27.69 -36.63
N TRP A 4 -8.94 -28.08 -36.97
CA TRP A 4 -7.77 -27.99 -36.12
C TRP A 4 -7.27 -26.55 -35.92
N LYS A 5 -7.40 -25.68 -36.92
CA LYS A 5 -7.08 -24.25 -36.77
C LYS A 5 -8.06 -23.54 -35.83
N LYS A 6 -9.33 -23.96 -35.80
CA LYS A 6 -10.33 -23.40 -34.87
C LYS A 6 -10.09 -23.85 -33.43
N VAL A 7 -9.67 -25.10 -33.22
CA VAL A 7 -9.31 -25.62 -31.89
C VAL A 7 -8.04 -24.93 -31.35
N ALA A 8 -7.02 -24.73 -32.19
CA ALA A 8 -5.80 -24.04 -31.79
C ALA A 8 -6.07 -22.59 -31.36
N VAL A 9 -6.86 -21.83 -32.12
CA VAL A 9 -7.22 -20.45 -31.77
C VAL A 9 -8.05 -20.38 -30.48
N PHE A 10 -8.93 -21.35 -30.24
CA PHE A 10 -9.72 -21.43 -29.01
C PHE A 10 -8.85 -21.78 -27.79
N LEU A 11 -7.88 -22.67 -27.94
CA LEU A 11 -6.95 -23.06 -26.88
C LEU A 11 -5.96 -21.93 -26.52
N THR A 12 -5.49 -21.17 -27.51
CA THR A 12 -4.67 -19.97 -27.30
C THR A 12 -5.48 -18.85 -26.63
N GLY A 13 -6.78 -18.72 -26.92
CA GLY A 13 -7.67 -17.79 -26.23
C GLY A 13 -7.91 -18.13 -24.75
N LEU A 14 -7.98 -19.42 -24.41
CA LEU A 14 -8.11 -19.90 -23.02
C LEU A 14 -6.85 -19.66 -22.17
N LEU A 15 -5.65 -19.71 -22.79
CA LEU A 15 -4.39 -19.37 -22.12
C LEU A 15 -4.26 -17.86 -21.83
N LEU A 16 -4.87 -17.01 -22.66
CA LEU A 16 -4.90 -15.55 -22.44
C LEU A 16 -6.00 -15.13 -21.45
N LEU A 17 -6.97 -16.02 -21.17
CA LEU A 17 -8.00 -15.84 -20.15
C LEU A 17 -7.55 -16.33 -18.76
N ALA A 18 -6.34 -16.88 -18.63
CA ALA A 18 -5.63 -16.99 -17.36
C ALA A 18 -5.14 -15.59 -16.92
N GLY A 19 -6.09 -14.68 -16.72
CA GLY A 19 -5.87 -13.38 -16.10
C GLY A 19 -5.48 -13.56 -14.63
N CYS A 20 -4.58 -12.69 -14.18
CA CYS A 20 -3.92 -12.65 -12.88
C CYS A 20 -2.87 -13.75 -12.65
N VAL A 21 -1.76 -13.69 -13.40
CA VAL A 21 -0.48 -14.15 -12.85
C VAL A 21 -0.15 -13.24 -11.68
N ARG A 22 -0.65 -13.61 -10.49
CA ARG A 22 -0.10 -13.16 -9.22
C ARG A 22 1.32 -13.71 -9.19
N THR A 23 2.30 -12.84 -9.40
CA THR A 23 3.72 -13.20 -9.52
C THR A 23 4.17 -14.05 -8.32
N GLU A 24 5.02 -15.05 -8.56
CA GLU A 24 5.67 -15.85 -7.48
C GLU A 24 6.30 -14.98 -6.40
N GLU A 25 6.62 -13.72 -6.73
CA GLU A 25 7.25 -12.75 -5.86
C GLU A 25 6.28 -12.09 -4.86
N PHE A 26 4.99 -11.95 -5.19
CA PHE A 26 3.95 -11.65 -4.20
C PHE A 26 3.94 -12.76 -3.14
N ASN A 27 3.96 -14.02 -3.57
CA ASN A 27 3.97 -15.20 -2.68
C ASN A 27 5.26 -15.31 -1.84
N ARG A 28 6.37 -14.67 -2.25
CA ARG A 28 7.62 -14.66 -1.47
C ARG A 28 7.62 -13.61 -0.36
N GLN A 29 6.88 -12.52 -0.52
CA GLN A 29 6.74 -11.47 0.51
C GLN A 29 5.49 -11.63 1.38
N VAL A 30 4.50 -12.38 0.89
CA VAL A 30 3.19 -12.62 1.49
C VAL A 30 3.04 -14.11 1.76
N SER A 31 2.85 -14.49 3.03
CA SER A 31 2.53 -15.88 3.39
C SER A 31 1.38 -16.40 2.53
N GLU A 32 1.46 -17.67 2.10
CA GLU A 32 0.39 -18.35 1.34
C GLU A 32 -0.99 -18.21 2.01
N LYS A 33 -1.02 -18.05 3.34
CA LYS A 33 -2.23 -17.90 4.15
C LYS A 33 -2.82 -16.49 4.17
N LEU A 34 -2.06 -15.45 3.79
CA LEU A 34 -2.53 -14.07 3.94
C LEU A 34 -3.82 -13.78 3.15
N PRO A 35 -4.02 -14.26 1.91
CA PRO A 35 -5.28 -14.05 1.20
C PRO A 35 -6.49 -14.64 1.92
N GLU A 36 -6.33 -15.83 2.50
CA GLU A 36 -7.37 -16.49 3.30
C GLU A 36 -7.65 -15.68 4.56
N GLU A 37 -6.61 -15.31 5.31
CA GLU A 37 -6.74 -14.50 6.52
C GLU A 37 -7.39 -13.13 6.26
N VAL A 38 -7.07 -12.46 5.15
CA VAL A 38 -7.74 -11.21 4.76
C VAL A 38 -9.22 -11.44 4.49
N GLN A 39 -9.59 -12.56 3.85
CA GLN A 39 -10.97 -12.89 3.58
C GLN A 39 -11.76 -13.28 4.84
N GLU A 40 -11.13 -13.98 5.79
CA GLU A 40 -11.70 -14.27 7.10
C GLU A 40 -11.99 -12.97 7.87
N VAL A 41 -11.02 -12.07 7.93
CA VAL A 41 -11.20 -10.77 8.60
C VAL A 41 -12.23 -9.92 7.89
N GLN A 42 -12.28 -9.94 6.54
CA GLN A 42 -13.35 -9.27 5.78
C GLN A 42 -14.73 -9.78 6.21
N THR A 43 -14.89 -11.10 6.29
CA THR A 43 -16.17 -11.72 6.69
C THR A 43 -16.56 -11.31 8.11
N ALA A 44 -15.61 -11.32 9.05
CA ALA A 44 -15.84 -10.88 10.42
C ALA A 44 -16.22 -9.39 10.50
N VAL A 45 -15.56 -8.53 9.70
CA VAL A 45 -15.91 -7.10 9.61
C VAL A 45 -17.33 -6.90 9.05
N ASP A 46 -17.71 -7.66 8.02
CA ASP A 46 -19.04 -7.56 7.42
C ASP A 46 -20.14 -8.02 8.39
N LEU A 47 -19.92 -9.11 9.12
CA LEU A 47 -20.83 -9.58 10.18
C LEU A 47 -20.96 -8.57 11.32
N TYR A 48 -19.82 -8.05 11.82
CA TYR A 48 -19.80 -7.02 12.85
C TYR A 48 -20.64 -5.81 12.43
N ARG A 49 -20.45 -5.31 11.20
CA ARG A 49 -21.21 -4.16 10.67
C ARG A 49 -22.70 -4.45 10.59
N ALA A 50 -23.09 -5.64 10.14
CA ALA A 50 -24.49 -6.03 10.04
C ALA A 50 -25.20 -6.01 11.41
N GLU A 51 -24.48 -6.39 12.48
CA GLU A 51 -25.03 -6.43 13.85
C GLU A 51 -24.89 -5.10 14.61
N ASN A 52 -24.04 -4.18 14.16
CA ASN A 52 -23.70 -2.94 14.87
C ASN A 52 -24.06 -1.67 14.07
N ASN A 53 -25.21 -1.65 13.37
CA ASN A 53 -25.70 -0.47 12.63
C ASN A 53 -24.67 0.10 11.64
N ASP A 54 -23.99 -0.77 10.91
CA ASP A 54 -22.98 -0.45 9.90
C ASP A 54 -21.67 0.19 10.42
N VAL A 55 -21.48 0.21 11.75
CA VAL A 55 -20.26 0.74 12.40
C VAL A 55 -19.05 -0.14 12.09
N LEU A 56 -17.91 0.50 11.77
CA LEU A 56 -16.65 -0.21 11.52
C LEU A 56 -15.90 -0.57 12.81
N PRO A 57 -15.35 -1.79 12.93
CA PRO A 57 -14.56 -2.23 14.09
C PRO A 57 -13.14 -1.68 14.00
N LEU A 58 -12.96 -0.38 14.22
CA LEU A 58 -11.67 0.31 14.09
C LEU A 58 -11.08 0.67 15.45
N LYS A 59 -9.74 0.72 15.48
CA LYS A 59 -8.96 1.32 16.56
C LYS A 59 -8.97 2.85 16.45
N PRO A 60 -8.66 3.58 17.53
CA PRO A 60 -8.34 5.00 17.42
C PRO A 60 -7.23 5.23 16.38
N PRO A 61 -7.29 6.32 15.58
CA PRO A 61 -6.26 6.62 14.59
C PRO A 61 -4.85 6.60 15.19
N GLN A 62 -3.93 5.89 14.56
CA GLN A 62 -2.54 5.72 15.04
C GLN A 62 -1.54 6.63 14.33
N GLY A 63 -2.02 7.46 13.40
CA GLY A 63 -1.18 8.37 12.63
C GLY A 63 -1.98 9.24 11.66
N PRO A 64 -1.32 10.24 11.07
CA PRO A 64 -1.99 11.21 10.21
C PRO A 64 -2.27 10.69 8.79
N THR A 65 -1.59 9.62 8.37
CA THR A 65 -1.70 9.09 7.00
C THR A 65 -2.99 8.28 6.81
N LEU A 66 -3.47 8.22 5.56
CA LEU A 66 -4.74 7.59 5.19
C LEU A 66 -4.98 6.22 5.86
N TYR A 67 -4.04 5.29 5.74
CA TYR A 67 -4.24 3.90 6.20
C TYR A 67 -4.08 3.72 7.72
N GLN A 68 -3.35 4.62 8.38
CA GLN A 68 -3.18 4.60 9.84
C GLN A 68 -4.44 5.03 10.60
N LYS A 69 -5.41 5.63 9.90
CA LYS A 69 -6.72 6.04 10.46
C LYS A 69 -7.73 4.90 10.53
N TYR A 70 -7.54 3.83 9.75
CA TYR A 70 -8.54 2.77 9.55
C TYR A 70 -8.02 1.39 9.93
N ILE A 71 -7.27 1.30 11.03
CA ILE A 71 -6.75 0.03 11.54
C ILE A 71 -7.87 -0.81 12.16
N VAL A 72 -7.95 -2.08 11.78
CA VAL A 72 -8.94 -3.03 12.31
C VAL A 72 -8.65 -3.31 13.80
N ASP A 73 -9.71 -3.30 14.59
CA ASP A 73 -9.68 -3.64 16.00
C ASP A 73 -10.15 -5.08 16.23
N PHE A 74 -9.19 -5.99 16.31
CA PHE A 74 -9.48 -7.40 16.52
C PHE A 74 -10.20 -7.70 17.85
N SER A 75 -10.09 -6.84 18.86
CA SER A 75 -10.82 -7.04 20.14
C SER A 75 -12.34 -6.94 19.95
N LYS A 76 -12.80 -6.15 18.98
CA LYS A 76 -14.22 -6.04 18.60
C LYS A 76 -14.68 -7.21 17.73
N LEU A 77 -13.74 -7.94 17.13
CA LEU A 77 -14.00 -9.04 16.22
C LEU A 77 -13.92 -10.42 16.88
N GLU A 78 -13.59 -10.52 18.17
CA GLU A 78 -13.51 -11.79 18.89
C GLU A 78 -14.76 -12.69 18.74
N PRO A 79 -16.01 -12.17 18.74
CA PRO A 79 -17.20 -13.02 18.54
C PRO A 79 -17.36 -13.52 17.09
N TYR A 80 -16.73 -12.85 16.13
CA TYR A 80 -16.91 -13.06 14.69
C TYR A 80 -15.72 -13.77 14.03
N LEU A 81 -14.62 -13.93 14.78
CA LEU A 81 -13.36 -14.44 14.28
C LEU A 81 -12.84 -15.51 15.23
N GLY A 82 -12.61 -16.72 14.70
CA GLY A 82 -12.16 -17.85 15.52
C GLY A 82 -10.80 -17.60 16.20
N SER A 83 -9.89 -16.89 15.53
CA SER A 83 -8.65 -16.41 16.14
C SER A 83 -8.06 -15.24 15.36
N VAL A 84 -7.26 -14.40 16.03
CA VAL A 84 -6.52 -13.32 15.36
C VAL A 84 -5.54 -13.94 14.33
N PRO A 85 -5.46 -13.41 13.09
CA PRO A 85 -4.64 -14.00 12.02
C PRO A 85 -3.17 -14.12 12.40
N SER A 86 -2.51 -15.18 11.94
CA SER A 86 -1.11 -15.45 12.24
C SER A 86 -0.15 -14.44 11.61
N ASN A 87 -0.49 -13.91 10.43
CA ASN A 87 0.30 -12.86 9.79
C ASN A 87 0.09 -11.47 10.42
N SER A 88 -0.85 -11.33 11.36
CA SER A 88 -1.07 -10.06 12.03
C SER A 88 0.09 -9.73 12.98
N PHE A 89 0.38 -8.44 13.10
CA PHE A 89 1.37 -7.93 14.06
C PHE A 89 1.07 -8.37 15.50
N GLN A 90 -0.21 -8.44 15.88
CA GLN A 90 -0.61 -8.89 17.22
C GLN A 90 -0.25 -10.35 17.52
N LYS A 91 0.01 -11.15 16.49
CA LYS A 91 0.48 -12.54 16.58
C LYS A 91 1.95 -12.69 16.18
N GLY A 92 2.70 -11.60 16.07
CA GLY A 92 4.11 -11.60 15.71
C GLY A 92 4.38 -11.67 14.20
N GLY A 93 3.35 -11.51 13.36
CA GLY A 93 3.49 -11.37 11.93
C GLY A 93 3.86 -9.95 11.48
N ASN A 94 3.95 -9.75 10.16
CA ASN A 94 4.44 -8.51 9.56
C ASN A 94 3.34 -7.52 9.15
N PHE A 95 2.07 -7.86 9.34
CA PHE A 95 0.97 -7.10 8.74
C PHE A 95 0.03 -6.48 9.76
N VAL A 96 -0.40 -5.26 9.49
CA VAL A 96 -1.52 -4.60 10.18
C VAL A 96 -2.72 -4.61 9.25
N PHE A 97 -3.85 -5.15 9.72
CA PHE A 97 -5.08 -5.18 8.95
C PHE A 97 -5.75 -3.81 9.00
N VAL A 98 -6.17 -3.32 7.84
CA VAL A 98 -6.77 -2.00 7.66
C VAL A 98 -8.01 -2.08 6.78
N VAL A 99 -8.93 -1.15 6.98
CA VAL A 99 -10.09 -0.95 6.11
C VAL A 99 -9.78 0.14 5.09
N VAL A 100 -10.00 -0.15 3.82
CA VAL A 100 -10.02 0.83 2.73
C VAL A 100 -11.46 1.11 2.30
N ASP A 101 -11.70 2.28 1.70
CA ASP A 101 -13.03 2.72 1.27
C ASP A 101 -14.10 2.72 2.38
N PRO A 102 -13.81 3.27 3.59
CA PRO A 102 -14.67 3.14 4.77
C PRO A 102 -16.07 3.75 4.61
N GLY A 103 -16.23 4.78 3.77
CA GLY A 103 -17.52 5.42 3.51
C GLY A 103 -18.27 4.91 2.27
N LYS A 104 -17.81 3.83 1.64
CA LYS A 104 -18.43 3.24 0.43
C LYS A 104 -18.70 1.76 0.63
N LYS A 105 -17.79 0.91 0.14
CA LYS A 105 -17.80 -0.53 0.33
C LYS A 105 -16.49 -0.88 1.04
N PRO A 106 -16.50 -0.91 2.38
CA PRO A 106 -15.32 -1.22 3.17
C PRO A 106 -14.67 -2.52 2.70
N LYS A 107 -13.36 -2.49 2.47
CA LYS A 107 -12.57 -3.68 2.14
C LYS A 107 -11.41 -3.81 3.11
N VAL A 108 -11.17 -5.02 3.58
CA VAL A 108 -10.00 -5.35 4.39
C VAL A 108 -8.80 -5.55 3.47
N LYS A 109 -7.70 -4.92 3.86
CA LYS A 109 -6.38 -4.97 3.25
C LYS A 109 -5.33 -5.01 4.35
N VAL A 110 -4.06 -5.07 3.98
CA VAL A 110 -2.95 -5.05 4.94
C VAL A 110 -1.94 -3.96 4.65
N MET A 111 -1.43 -3.38 5.73
CA MET A 111 -0.25 -2.52 5.74
C MET A 111 0.96 -3.35 6.16
N ASP A 112 2.04 -3.29 5.39
CA ASP A 112 3.28 -4.00 5.69
C ASP A 112 4.14 -3.21 6.70
N LEU A 113 4.41 -3.83 7.85
CA LEU A 113 5.21 -3.21 8.90
C LEU A 113 6.70 -3.16 8.59
N ARG A 114 7.22 -3.97 7.67
CA ARG A 114 8.64 -3.91 7.29
C ARG A 114 8.99 -2.56 6.68
N VAL A 115 8.04 -1.96 5.94
CA VAL A 115 8.15 -0.58 5.44
C VAL A 115 8.07 0.41 6.61
N THR A 116 7.11 0.22 7.52
CA THR A 116 6.90 1.07 8.69
C THR A 116 8.14 1.16 9.58
N GLU A 117 8.77 0.03 9.89
CA GLU A 117 9.93 -0.04 10.78
C GLU A 117 11.13 0.70 10.20
N LYS A 118 11.43 0.47 8.91
CA LYS A 118 12.48 1.20 8.19
C LYS A 118 12.22 2.70 8.17
N LEU A 119 10.97 3.10 7.93
CA LEU A 119 10.58 4.52 7.95
C LEU A 119 10.74 5.13 9.34
N ARG A 120 10.35 4.42 10.39
CA ARG A 120 10.45 4.90 11.77
C ARG A 120 11.89 5.15 12.18
N GLU A 121 12.81 4.24 11.84
CA GLU A 121 14.24 4.44 12.09
C GLU A 121 14.76 5.69 11.37
N LEU A 122 14.43 5.82 10.09
CA LEU A 122 14.87 6.95 9.28
C LEU A 122 14.26 8.28 9.75
N GLN A 123 13.00 8.27 10.18
CA GLN A 123 12.31 9.41 10.76
C GLN A 123 13.05 9.92 12.01
N GLY A 124 13.58 9.02 12.84
CA GLY A 124 14.41 9.38 13.98
C GLY A 124 15.66 10.15 13.57
N ARG A 125 16.38 9.68 12.55
CA ARG A 125 17.57 10.36 12.00
C ARG A 125 17.23 11.73 11.42
N VAL A 126 16.12 11.84 10.69
CA VAL A 126 15.63 13.11 10.14
C VAL A 126 15.25 14.10 11.24
N ASN A 127 14.67 13.63 12.35
CA ASN A 127 14.35 14.48 13.49
C ASN A 127 15.61 15.06 14.13
N VAL A 128 16.61 14.22 14.41
CA VAL A 128 17.91 14.66 14.96
C VAL A 128 18.57 15.68 14.03
N TYR A 129 18.65 15.40 12.74
CA TYR A 129 19.20 16.34 11.77
C TYR A 129 18.48 17.69 11.80
N ARG A 130 17.14 17.67 11.84
CA ARG A 130 16.31 18.87 11.84
C ARG A 130 16.46 19.68 13.12
N GLU A 131 16.62 19.02 14.26
CA GLU A 131 16.91 19.68 15.55
C GLU A 131 18.27 20.40 15.52
N GLU A 132 19.28 19.81 14.86
CA GLU A 132 20.62 20.38 14.74
C GLU A 132 20.72 21.51 13.71
N HIS A 133 20.00 21.42 12.59
CA HIS A 133 20.17 22.31 11.43
C HIS A 133 19.02 23.30 11.22
N GLY A 134 17.87 23.08 11.87
CA GLY A 134 16.67 23.92 11.74
C GLY A 134 15.83 23.65 10.49
N ASN A 135 16.27 22.78 9.58
CA ASN A 135 15.56 22.39 8.36
C ASN A 135 15.69 20.88 8.07
N PRO A 136 14.74 20.28 7.33
CA PRO A 136 14.85 18.87 6.96
C PRO A 136 15.96 18.62 5.91
N PRO A 137 16.52 17.40 5.84
CA PRO A 137 17.56 17.02 4.89
C PRO A 137 16.97 16.81 3.50
N THR A 138 16.61 17.90 2.82
CA THR A 138 15.95 17.87 1.50
C THR A 138 16.95 17.81 0.36
N GLY A 139 16.68 16.94 -0.62
CA GLY A 139 17.33 16.90 -1.93
C GLY A 139 16.49 17.58 -3.01
N LYS A 140 16.41 16.95 -4.19
CA LYS A 140 15.63 17.46 -5.34
C LYS A 140 14.14 17.58 -5.01
N LYS A 141 13.47 18.61 -5.53
CA LYS A 141 12.01 18.74 -5.42
C LYS A 141 11.30 17.68 -6.27
N GLU A 142 10.41 16.92 -5.65
CA GLU A 142 9.67 15.80 -6.26
C GLU A 142 8.15 16.06 -6.33
N GLY A 143 7.66 17.07 -5.61
CA GLY A 143 6.26 17.48 -5.63
C GLY A 143 6.06 18.83 -4.95
N GLU A 144 4.80 19.22 -4.78
CA GLU A 144 4.48 20.40 -3.99
C GLU A 144 4.73 20.12 -2.50
N GLY A 145 5.76 20.75 -1.93
CA GLY A 145 6.13 20.54 -0.53
C GLY A 145 6.87 19.23 -0.23
N LEU A 146 7.17 18.43 -1.25
CA LEU A 146 7.86 17.13 -1.16
C LEU A 146 9.20 17.17 -1.89
N TYR A 147 10.21 16.62 -1.24
CA TYR A 147 11.59 16.57 -1.72
C TYR A 147 12.11 15.14 -1.59
N ALA A 148 13.01 14.72 -2.47
CA ALA A 148 13.81 13.52 -2.26
C ALA A 148 14.57 13.65 -0.94
N LEU A 149 14.68 12.56 -0.18
CA LEU A 149 15.48 12.56 1.03
C LEU A 149 16.98 12.57 0.68
N ASP A 150 17.73 13.47 1.31
CA ASP A 150 19.17 13.60 1.10
C ASP A 150 19.95 12.77 2.14
N PHE A 151 20.39 11.58 1.73
CA PHE A 151 21.14 10.65 2.57
C PHE A 151 22.57 11.12 2.89
N GLU A 152 23.17 11.94 2.02
CA GLU A 152 24.50 12.53 2.24
C GLU A 152 24.43 13.52 3.41
N LYS A 153 23.39 14.36 3.47
CA LYS A 153 23.14 15.24 4.62
C LYS A 153 22.94 14.46 5.91
N LEU A 154 22.28 13.31 5.83
CA LEU A 154 22.08 12.40 6.97
C LEU A 154 23.33 11.61 7.35
N LYS A 155 24.39 11.63 6.52
CA LYS A 155 25.62 10.86 6.70
C LYS A 155 25.34 9.37 6.94
N THR A 156 24.39 8.82 6.17
CA THR A 156 23.97 7.42 6.27
C THR A 156 23.80 6.83 4.89
N ASP A 157 23.99 5.52 4.77
CA ASP A 157 23.78 4.83 3.51
C ASP A 157 22.31 4.91 3.05
N PRO A 158 22.04 4.94 1.73
CA PRO A 158 20.69 4.90 1.20
C PRO A 158 19.92 3.68 1.68
N VAL A 159 18.78 3.92 2.33
CA VAL A 159 17.87 2.85 2.76
C VAL A 159 17.08 2.35 1.56
N THR A 160 17.23 1.06 1.26
CA THR A 160 16.45 0.39 0.20
C THR A 160 15.22 -0.28 0.80
N ILE A 161 14.04 0.11 0.32
CA ILE A 161 12.77 -0.53 0.64
C ILE A 161 12.25 -1.23 -0.61
N PRO A 162 12.09 -2.57 -0.63
CA PRO A 162 11.51 -3.25 -1.79
C PRO A 162 10.04 -2.87 -1.95
N SER A 163 9.58 -2.77 -3.19
CA SER A 163 8.16 -2.61 -3.46
C SER A 163 7.40 -3.91 -3.10
N PRO A 164 6.22 -3.79 -2.46
CA PRO A 164 5.32 -4.92 -2.24
C PRO A 164 4.51 -5.30 -3.49
N TYR A 165 4.62 -4.52 -4.57
CA TYR A 165 3.91 -4.74 -5.83
C TYR A 165 4.83 -5.31 -6.92
N HIS A 166 6.10 -4.89 -6.96
CA HIS A 166 7.07 -5.32 -7.97
C HIS A 166 8.44 -5.61 -7.35
N SER A 167 8.95 -6.82 -7.52
CA SER A 167 10.20 -7.29 -6.88
C SER A 167 11.46 -6.52 -7.28
N GLN A 168 11.49 -6.01 -8.51
CA GLN A 168 12.63 -5.32 -9.10
C GLN A 168 12.64 -3.83 -8.76
N LEU A 169 11.57 -3.33 -8.15
CA LEU A 169 11.47 -1.94 -7.75
C LEU A 169 11.85 -1.77 -6.29
N SER A 170 12.62 -0.72 -6.04
CA SER A 170 12.76 -0.13 -4.71
C SER A 170 11.94 1.15 -4.64
N LEU A 171 11.45 1.46 -3.45
CA LEU A 171 10.63 2.61 -3.17
C LEU A 171 11.54 3.79 -2.76
N PRO A 172 11.59 4.87 -3.55
CA PRO A 172 12.29 6.08 -3.15
C PRO A 172 11.69 6.69 -1.88
N LEU A 173 12.52 7.38 -1.11
CA LEU A 173 12.11 8.05 0.12
C LEU A 173 12.10 9.56 -0.06
N LEU A 174 11.04 10.16 0.48
CA LEU A 174 10.76 11.59 0.38
C LEU A 174 10.73 12.19 1.78
N VAL A 175 10.90 13.51 1.84
CA VAL A 175 10.72 14.29 3.06
C VAL A 175 9.94 15.56 2.75
N ASP A 176 9.01 15.91 3.62
CA ASP A 176 8.27 17.17 3.51
C ASP A 176 8.94 18.31 4.29
N ARG A 177 8.35 19.51 4.21
CA ARG A 177 8.86 20.71 4.90
C ARG A 177 8.83 20.60 6.44
N LYS A 178 7.99 19.74 7.00
CA LYS A 178 7.93 19.46 8.44
C LYS A 178 8.94 18.38 8.85
N GLY A 179 9.63 17.79 7.87
CA GLY A 179 10.58 16.71 8.07
C GLY A 179 9.92 15.36 8.31
N VAL A 180 8.67 15.16 7.86
CA VAL A 180 8.03 13.84 7.84
C VAL A 180 8.52 13.07 6.63
N VAL A 181 8.92 11.81 6.84
CA VAL A 181 9.39 10.90 5.80
C VAL A 181 8.20 10.18 5.15
N HIS A 182 8.21 10.12 3.83
CA HIS A 182 7.17 9.50 3.00
C HIS A 182 7.77 8.50 2.02
N VAL A 183 6.93 7.62 1.46
CA VAL A 183 7.33 6.60 0.48
C VAL A 183 6.76 6.91 -0.89
N ASP A 184 7.62 6.93 -1.90
CA ASP A 184 7.22 7.19 -3.28
C ASP A 184 6.82 5.89 -4.01
N TYR A 185 5.54 5.75 -4.28
CA TYR A 185 4.97 4.62 -5.03
C TYR A 185 4.67 4.97 -6.50
N ARG A 186 5.14 6.12 -7.03
CA ARG A 186 4.84 6.53 -8.40
C ARG A 186 5.25 5.49 -9.43
N MET A 187 6.40 4.84 -9.27
CA MET A 187 6.88 3.82 -10.19
C MET A 187 5.99 2.57 -10.21
N ASP A 188 5.46 2.16 -9.05
CA ASP A 188 4.47 1.07 -8.99
C ASP A 188 3.17 1.46 -9.70
N VAL A 189 2.74 2.72 -9.55
CA VAL A 189 1.56 3.24 -10.24
C VAL A 189 1.76 3.26 -11.75
N VAL A 190 2.91 3.72 -12.24
CA VAL A 190 3.23 3.71 -13.67
C VAL A 190 3.14 2.29 -14.23
N ARG A 191 3.77 1.32 -13.55
CA ARG A 191 3.70 -0.11 -13.94
C ARG A 191 2.25 -0.62 -13.98
N MET A 192 1.47 -0.33 -12.95
CA MET A 192 0.06 -0.76 -12.88
C MET A 192 -0.79 -0.13 -13.99
N MET A 193 -0.51 1.12 -14.36
CA MET A 193 -1.18 1.79 -15.49
C MET A 193 -0.81 1.12 -16.82
N GLU A 194 0.46 0.83 -17.05
CA GLU A 194 0.95 0.13 -18.24
C GLU A 194 0.34 -1.27 -18.37
N GLU A 195 0.31 -2.04 -17.28
CA GLU A 195 -0.23 -3.41 -17.26
C GLU A 195 -1.75 -3.46 -17.46
N SER A 196 -2.48 -2.53 -16.84
CA SER A 196 -3.94 -2.51 -16.94
C SER A 196 -4.47 -1.98 -18.27
N GLY A 197 -3.66 -1.18 -18.99
CA GLY A 197 -4.06 -0.50 -20.21
C GLY A 197 -5.21 0.50 -20.04
N LYS A 198 -5.55 0.86 -18.79
CA LYS A 198 -6.66 1.77 -18.46
C LYS A 198 -6.11 3.07 -17.90
N GLU A 199 -6.55 4.18 -18.48
CA GLU A 199 -6.27 5.49 -17.90
C GLU A 199 -7.12 5.73 -16.64
N PRO A 200 -6.51 6.21 -15.54
CA PRO A 200 -7.24 6.58 -14.34
C PRO A 200 -8.10 7.83 -14.57
N GLY A 201 -9.13 7.99 -13.74
CA GLY A 201 -10.02 9.14 -13.82
C GLY A 201 -9.30 10.45 -13.50
N LYS A 202 -9.75 11.55 -14.10
CA LYS A 202 -9.20 12.89 -13.80
C LYS A 202 -9.42 13.24 -12.32
N GLY A 203 -8.34 13.59 -11.62
CA GLY A 203 -8.37 13.94 -10.19
C GLY A 203 -8.50 12.73 -9.24
N GLU A 204 -8.52 11.51 -9.79
CA GLU A 204 -8.46 10.28 -9.00
C GLU A 204 -7.12 10.19 -8.25
N ASP A 205 -7.17 9.72 -7.00
CA ASP A 205 -5.97 9.36 -6.25
C ASP A 205 -5.39 8.05 -6.81
N LEU A 206 -4.24 8.13 -7.46
CA LEU A 206 -3.66 6.99 -8.17
C LEU A 206 -3.20 5.86 -7.23
N ARG A 207 -3.06 6.11 -5.93
CA ARG A 207 -2.82 5.05 -4.93
C ARG A 207 -3.92 3.97 -4.98
N ARG A 208 -5.13 4.34 -5.40
CA ARG A 208 -6.26 3.40 -5.56
C ARG A 208 -5.99 2.32 -6.59
N LEU A 209 -5.17 2.58 -7.60
CA LEU A 209 -4.78 1.59 -8.61
C LEU A 209 -4.01 0.44 -7.97
N LEU A 210 -3.12 0.74 -7.03
CA LEU A 210 -2.36 -0.26 -6.28
C LEU A 210 -3.25 -1.08 -5.33
N VAL A 211 -4.19 -0.41 -4.67
CA VAL A 211 -5.09 -1.05 -3.68
C VAL A 211 -6.14 -1.96 -4.33
N ARG A 212 -6.58 -1.64 -5.55
CA ARG A 212 -7.66 -2.36 -6.23
C ARG A 212 -7.32 -3.83 -6.42
N ASP A 213 -6.12 -4.08 -6.91
CA ASP A 213 -5.69 -5.40 -7.40
C ASP A 213 -4.66 -6.08 -6.46
N SER A 214 -4.36 -5.47 -5.31
CA SER A 214 -3.45 -6.02 -4.28
C SER A 214 -4.12 -6.16 -2.91
N LEU A 215 -3.61 -7.05 -2.06
CA LEU A 215 -3.97 -7.11 -0.64
C LEU A 215 -3.26 -6.05 0.19
N ILE A 216 -2.17 -5.47 -0.32
CA ILE A 216 -1.31 -4.54 0.40
C ILE A 216 -1.71 -3.10 0.05
N VAL A 217 -1.63 -2.19 1.03
CA VAL A 217 -1.83 -0.74 0.83
C VAL A 217 -0.48 0.00 0.71
N PRO A 218 -0.39 1.07 -0.11
CA PRO A 218 0.82 1.89 -0.23
C PRO A 218 0.98 2.82 0.98
N ALA A 219 1.36 2.25 2.12
CA ALA A 219 1.49 2.97 3.38
C ALA A 219 2.51 4.11 3.29
N TYR A 220 2.25 5.22 3.99
CA TYR A 220 3.10 6.43 3.98
C TYR A 220 3.28 7.09 2.62
N SER A 221 2.49 6.69 1.62
CA SER A 221 2.54 7.34 0.31
C SER A 221 1.73 8.64 0.33
N PRO A 222 2.28 9.76 -0.16
CA PRO A 222 1.52 10.96 -0.41
C PRO A 222 0.43 10.72 -1.46
N ARG A 223 -0.60 11.56 -1.48
CA ARG A 223 -1.58 11.54 -2.57
C ARG A 223 -0.89 11.78 -3.90
N MET A 224 -1.38 11.15 -4.96
CA MET A 224 -0.88 11.37 -6.30
C MET A 224 -2.02 11.43 -7.30
N GLU A 225 -1.87 12.28 -8.30
CA GLU A 225 -2.86 12.49 -9.36
C GLU A 225 -2.16 12.50 -10.72
N LEU A 226 -2.89 12.09 -11.76
CA LEU A 226 -2.37 12.10 -13.11
C LEU A 226 -2.34 13.54 -13.66
N LYS A 227 -1.18 14.00 -14.11
CA LYS A 227 -1.01 15.28 -14.82
C LYS A 227 -0.13 15.08 -16.04
N LYS A 228 -0.68 15.40 -17.22
CA LYS A 228 0.02 15.29 -18.52
C LYS A 228 0.61 13.89 -18.79
N GLY A 229 -0.06 12.83 -18.31
CA GLY A 229 0.40 11.44 -18.47
C GLY A 229 1.26 10.92 -17.33
N ASP A 230 1.75 11.79 -16.43
CA ASP A 230 2.63 11.38 -15.34
C ASP A 230 1.94 11.47 -13.96
N PRO A 231 2.22 10.52 -13.04
CA PRO A 231 1.85 10.64 -11.64
C PRO A 231 2.58 11.81 -10.97
N VAL A 232 1.82 12.76 -10.43
CA VAL A 232 2.36 13.92 -9.69
C VAL A 232 1.92 13.85 -8.24
N LEU A 233 2.89 13.90 -7.32
CA LEU A 233 2.67 13.90 -5.89
C LEU A 233 2.03 15.20 -5.42
N LYS A 234 1.13 15.08 -4.44
CA LYS A 234 0.49 16.16 -3.71
C LYS A 234 0.54 15.85 -2.22
N MET A 235 0.75 16.89 -1.41
CA MET A 235 0.57 16.78 0.03
C MET A 235 -0.90 16.56 0.36
N GLU A 236 -1.16 15.75 1.38
CA GLU A 236 -2.46 15.71 2.03
C GLU A 236 -2.61 17.01 2.85
N GLU A 237 -3.71 17.74 2.65
CA GLU A 237 -4.08 18.92 3.44
C GLU A 237 -4.48 18.54 4.88
#